data_AF-A0A9W4NNF2-F1
#
_entry.id   AF-A0A9W4NNF2-F1
#
_cell.length_a   1.000
_cell.length_b   1.000
_cell.length_c   1.000
_cell.angle_alpha   90.00
_cell.angle_beta   90.00
_cell.angle_gamma   90.00
#
_symmetry.space_group_name_H-M   'P 1'
#
loop_
_entity.id
_entity.type
_entity.pdbx_description
1 polymer ?
#
loop_
_entity_poly.entity_id
_entity_poly.type
_entity_poly.pdbx_seq_one_letter_code
_entity_poly.pdbx_strand_id
1 'polypeptide(L)'
;NTFPIPEIIFDPTLVLSPHVFLLGILFRIGAFKSLSKDGPVMDCPEKLYRLRVLHGLGEQELKLKDEILGQNVFCQALREPGGIRIALDERLTRGWLSYRMKRGGEITGFAEVAKPYCLRYGAAKAFNDSPDVSNELQNVMLQHASIDTFVRHYSVGIHVDAQAIVRGLPAQKQLMRFACSMSRSIDPRRPYRLEDSSCINDIPRVRTLEERKQVRKQDRDAKKRTYENAQAALQREFGENLLRRNFPQPRTIRKRRKAQEKRVKKLWQKFDNADEQYDRSVKQLRNEKGRQRNRLIRENLERYKNEQPVIDSERQLSGKVVDEEVLVALERTGYMTPQHMTLIDTVLTMPGTTIEKEYERRIAAINAVIAVCDAEEGAPSRHRVTQKRSADDVDMPPAAPLPKRQNPTPSDKSDDTFSKAIASVCVKSPTERPTICFICLGSPSLPQRDRLWMYKNSGSLSRHFVNKHIKPFPNDMRCECSICGEKLESKSGLLNHAERVHGTVSRSSKTALGLT
;
A
#
# COMPACT_ATOMS: atom_id res chain seq x y z
N ASN A 1 -32.06 -2.02 4.67
CA ASN A 1 -32.25 -3.48 4.79
C ASN A 1 -31.17 -4.06 5.66
N THR A 2 -31.55 -4.72 6.74
CA THR A 2 -30.66 -5.56 7.55
C THR A 2 -30.61 -6.94 6.91
N PHE A 3 -29.42 -7.48 6.68
CA PHE A 3 -29.24 -8.79 6.06
C PHE A 3 -28.63 -9.74 7.09
N PRO A 4 -29.38 -10.74 7.59
CA PRO A 4 -28.81 -11.75 8.47
C PRO A 4 -27.84 -12.61 7.64
N ILE A 5 -26.64 -12.79 8.15
CA ILE A 5 -25.65 -13.68 7.54
C ILE A 5 -25.56 -14.89 8.46
N PRO A 6 -26.17 -16.04 8.10
CA PRO A 6 -26.07 -17.23 8.92
C PRO A 6 -24.63 -17.77 8.89
N GLU A 7 -24.18 -18.31 10.02
CA GLU A 7 -22.88 -18.97 10.11
C GLU A 7 -22.99 -20.39 9.54
N ILE A 8 -22.12 -20.74 8.59
CA ILE A 8 -21.96 -22.12 8.12
C ILE A 8 -20.96 -22.78 9.06
N ILE A 9 -21.43 -23.63 9.98
CA ILE A 9 -20.58 -24.19 11.05
C ILE A 9 -19.46 -25.08 10.51
N PHE A 10 -19.76 -26.01 9.61
CA PHE A 10 -18.74 -26.88 9.00
C PHE A 10 -18.40 -26.43 7.58
N ASP A 11 -17.96 -25.17 7.45
CA ASP A 11 -17.57 -24.61 6.15
C ASP A 11 -16.26 -25.27 5.67
N PRO A 12 -16.23 -25.94 4.51
CA PRO A 12 -15.02 -26.55 3.95
C PRO A 12 -13.83 -25.60 3.87
N THR A 13 -14.05 -24.28 3.77
CA THR A 13 -12.99 -23.27 3.81
C THR A 13 -13.44 -21.99 4.48
N LEU A 14 -12.59 -21.39 5.30
CA LEU A 14 -12.91 -20.12 5.96
C LEU A 14 -12.52 -18.89 5.11
N VAL A 15 -11.95 -19.09 3.90
CA VAL A 15 -11.50 -18.00 3.01
C VAL A 15 -12.61 -17.02 2.66
N LEU A 16 -13.84 -17.50 2.54
CA LEU A 16 -15.01 -16.68 2.21
C LEU A 16 -15.94 -16.47 3.41
N SER A 17 -15.53 -16.87 4.62
CA SER A 17 -16.37 -16.76 5.81
C SER A 17 -16.47 -15.30 6.26
N PRO A 18 -17.62 -14.62 6.09
CA PRO A 18 -17.78 -13.25 6.54
C PRO A 18 -17.62 -13.13 8.06
N HIS A 19 -17.99 -14.16 8.81
CA HIS A 19 -17.87 -14.20 10.27
C HIS A 19 -16.42 -14.14 10.73
N VAL A 20 -15.55 -14.97 10.16
CA VAL A 20 -14.13 -15.02 10.55
C VAL A 20 -13.46 -13.66 10.37
N PHE A 21 -13.65 -13.03 9.19
CA PHE A 21 -13.05 -11.73 8.91
C PHE A 21 -13.71 -10.60 9.70
N LEU A 22 -15.04 -10.57 9.79
CA LEU A 22 -15.76 -9.51 10.52
C LEU A 22 -15.47 -9.57 12.03
N LEU A 23 -15.54 -10.75 12.63
CA LEU A 23 -15.22 -10.94 14.05
C LEU A 23 -13.76 -10.60 14.33
N GLY A 24 -12.82 -10.99 13.46
CA GLY A 24 -11.42 -10.60 13.60
C GLY A 24 -11.23 -9.09 13.64
N ILE A 25 -11.89 -8.35 12.74
CA ILE A 25 -11.85 -6.87 12.75
C ILE A 25 -12.51 -6.30 14.01
N LEU A 26 -13.69 -6.83 14.40
CA LEU A 26 -14.43 -6.35 15.58
C LEU A 26 -13.66 -6.59 16.88
N PHE A 27 -13.04 -7.75 17.06
CA PHE A 27 -12.17 -8.02 18.21
C PHE A 27 -10.93 -7.14 18.19
N ARG A 28 -10.31 -6.94 17.02
CA ARG A 28 -9.14 -6.06 16.89
C ARG A 28 -9.42 -4.63 17.33
N ILE A 29 -10.59 -4.08 17.00
CA ILE A 29 -10.98 -2.71 17.41
C ILE A 29 -11.65 -2.66 18.80
N GLY A 30 -11.77 -3.81 19.48
CA GLY A 30 -12.39 -3.91 20.81
C GLY A 30 -13.87 -3.51 20.79
N ALA A 31 -14.63 -4.04 19.83
CA ALA A 31 -15.93 -3.51 19.47
C ALA A 31 -17.08 -3.81 20.44
N PHE A 32 -16.96 -4.87 21.22
CA PHE A 32 -18.04 -5.37 22.07
C PHE A 32 -18.15 -4.58 23.38
N LYS A 33 -19.38 -4.36 23.85
CA LYS A 33 -19.67 -3.68 25.13
C LYS A 33 -19.24 -4.56 26.32
N SER A 34 -18.76 -3.89 27.37
CA SER A 34 -18.71 -4.42 28.73
C SER A 34 -19.39 -3.44 29.68
N LEU A 35 -20.20 -3.95 30.61
CA LEU A 35 -20.94 -3.14 31.58
C LEU A 35 -20.20 -2.97 32.91
N SER A 36 -19.40 -3.96 33.30
CA SER A 36 -18.60 -3.90 34.53
C SER A 36 -17.17 -3.51 34.21
N LYS A 37 -16.59 -2.64 35.04
CA LYS A 37 -15.15 -2.31 34.97
C LYS A 37 -14.28 -3.52 35.34
N ASP A 38 -14.79 -4.41 36.17
CA ASP A 38 -14.07 -5.57 36.72
C ASP A 38 -14.62 -6.92 36.22
N GLY A 39 -15.63 -6.90 35.35
CA GLY A 39 -16.26 -8.10 34.79
C GLY A 39 -15.54 -8.63 33.55
N PRO A 40 -15.76 -9.91 33.19
CA PRO A 40 -15.15 -10.50 32.00
C PRO A 40 -15.63 -9.78 30.73
N VAL A 41 -14.68 -9.17 30.01
CA VAL A 41 -14.91 -8.46 28.74
C VAL A 41 -14.95 -9.45 27.58
N MET A 42 -15.84 -9.23 26.61
CA MET A 42 -15.84 -9.92 25.31
C MET A 42 -14.74 -9.34 24.41
N ASP A 43 -13.48 -9.70 24.69
CA ASP A 43 -12.28 -9.16 24.05
C ASP A 43 -11.57 -10.16 23.13
N CYS A 44 -11.96 -11.44 23.16
CA CYS A 44 -11.31 -12.49 22.37
C CYS A 44 -12.32 -13.54 21.86
N PRO A 45 -12.02 -14.21 20.74
CA PRO A 45 -12.90 -15.23 20.16
C PRO A 45 -13.10 -16.45 21.06
N GLU A 46 -12.14 -16.82 21.90
CA GLU A 46 -12.27 -17.95 22.84
C GLU A 46 -13.43 -17.73 23.80
N LYS A 47 -13.62 -16.51 24.28
CA LYS A 47 -14.75 -16.17 25.16
C LYS A 47 -16.08 -16.25 24.41
N LEU A 48 -16.12 -15.81 23.16
CA LEU A 48 -17.29 -15.89 22.30
C LEU A 48 -17.76 -17.35 22.12
N TYR A 49 -16.87 -18.24 21.71
CA TYR A 49 -17.23 -19.65 21.45
C TYR A 49 -17.49 -20.46 22.74
N ARG A 50 -17.15 -19.92 23.92
CA ARG A 50 -17.58 -20.47 25.22
C ARG A 50 -18.97 -20.02 25.64
N LEU A 51 -19.50 -18.94 25.05
CA LEU A 51 -20.85 -18.49 25.40
C LEU A 51 -21.89 -19.53 25.00
N ARG A 52 -22.92 -19.60 25.83
CA ARG A 52 -24.15 -20.36 25.58
C ARG A 52 -25.32 -19.39 25.69
N VAL A 53 -26.38 -19.67 24.93
CA VAL A 53 -27.67 -19.02 25.16
C VAL A 53 -28.18 -19.48 26.52
N LEU A 54 -28.59 -18.54 27.37
CA LEU A 54 -29.06 -18.87 28.70
C LEU A 54 -30.35 -19.69 28.63
N HIS A 55 -30.53 -20.61 29.59
CA HIS A 55 -31.71 -21.46 29.63
C HIS A 55 -33.00 -20.62 29.65
N GLY A 56 -33.95 -20.95 28.78
CA GLY A 56 -35.21 -20.22 28.62
C GLY A 56 -35.13 -19.03 27.66
N LEU A 57 -33.95 -18.66 27.17
CA LEU A 57 -33.78 -17.69 26.08
C LEU A 57 -33.62 -18.40 24.73
N GLY A 58 -34.20 -17.81 23.67
CA GLY A 58 -34.03 -18.28 22.29
C GLY A 58 -32.82 -17.65 21.57
N GLU A 59 -32.31 -16.54 22.08
CA GLU A 59 -31.17 -15.82 21.52
C GLU A 59 -30.41 -15.06 22.62
N GLN A 60 -29.14 -14.75 22.35
CA GLN A 60 -28.33 -13.88 23.20
C GLN A 60 -27.63 -12.84 22.33
N GLU A 61 -28.10 -11.60 22.41
CA GLU A 61 -27.58 -10.52 21.56
C GLU A 61 -26.23 -9.99 22.09
N LEU A 62 -25.24 -9.88 21.19
CA LEU A 62 -23.95 -9.27 21.48
C LEU A 62 -23.94 -7.82 21.04
N LYS A 63 -23.93 -6.90 22.01
CA LYS A 63 -23.98 -5.45 21.74
C LYS A 63 -22.59 -4.88 21.47
N LEU A 64 -22.51 -4.02 20.45
CA LEU A 64 -21.33 -3.20 20.15
C LEU A 64 -21.34 -1.90 20.96
N LYS A 65 -20.17 -1.31 21.21
CA LYS A 65 -20.02 -0.03 21.91
C LYS A 65 -20.66 1.10 21.12
N ASP A 66 -21.29 2.05 21.83
CA ASP A 66 -22.00 3.17 21.19
C ASP A 66 -21.06 4.04 20.35
N GLU A 67 -19.80 4.17 20.78
CA GLU A 67 -18.75 4.90 20.05
C GLU A 67 -18.43 4.29 18.68
N ILE A 68 -18.72 3.00 18.45
CA ILE A 68 -18.42 2.27 17.21
C ILE A 68 -19.62 2.23 16.27
N LEU A 69 -20.85 2.39 16.77
CA LEU A 69 -22.07 2.31 15.95
C LEU A 69 -22.09 3.37 14.81
N GLY A 70 -21.43 4.51 15.01
CA GLY A 70 -21.28 5.56 13.99
C GLY A 70 -20.00 5.45 13.14
N GLN A 71 -19.18 4.42 13.35
CA GLN A 71 -17.87 4.27 12.71
C GLN A 71 -17.88 3.19 11.61
N ASN A 72 -16.86 3.22 10.75
CA ASN A 72 -16.72 2.26 9.66
C ASN A 72 -15.86 1.07 10.10
N VAL A 73 -16.41 -0.15 9.98
CA VAL A 73 -15.64 -1.39 10.16
C VAL A 73 -14.65 -1.58 8.99
N PHE A 74 -15.11 -1.34 7.75
CA PHE A 74 -14.26 -1.32 6.57
C PHE A 74 -13.76 0.11 6.32
N CYS A 75 -12.61 0.41 6.89
CA CYS A 75 -12.04 1.76 6.95
C CYS A 75 -10.70 1.87 6.22
N GLN A 76 -10.20 3.11 6.08
CA GLN A 76 -8.89 3.36 5.49
C GLN A 76 -7.76 3.21 6.51
N ALA A 77 -6.60 2.77 6.03
CA ALA A 77 -5.35 2.79 6.78
C ALA A 77 -4.52 4.00 6.33
N LEU A 78 -4.40 5.00 7.20
CA LEU A 78 -3.69 6.24 6.93
C LEU A 78 -2.26 6.17 7.45
N ARG A 79 -1.31 6.73 6.70
CA ARG A 79 0.09 6.75 7.12
C ARG A 79 0.36 8.00 7.96
N GLU A 80 0.79 7.78 9.19
CA GLU A 80 1.12 8.79 10.19
C GLU A 80 2.62 8.82 10.52
N PRO A 81 3.18 9.86 11.18
CA PRO A 81 4.62 9.94 11.43
C PRO A 81 5.09 8.84 12.40
N GLY A 82 4.16 8.37 13.26
CA GLY A 82 4.33 7.29 14.23
C GLY A 82 3.96 5.90 13.71
N GLY A 83 3.51 5.73 12.46
CA GLY A 83 3.10 4.41 11.94
C GLY A 83 1.90 4.47 11.02
N ILE A 84 1.07 3.43 11.03
CA ILE A 84 -0.20 3.39 10.29
C ILE A 84 -1.32 3.54 11.31
N ARG A 85 -2.25 4.47 11.07
CA ARG A 85 -3.51 4.59 11.83
C ARG A 85 -4.64 3.96 11.04
N ILE A 86 -5.39 3.08 11.70
CA ILE A 86 -6.68 2.59 11.20
C ILE A 86 -7.71 3.70 11.46
N ALA A 87 -8.19 4.33 10.39
CA ALA A 87 -9.06 5.50 10.45
C ALA A 87 -10.53 5.11 10.34
N LEU A 88 -11.13 4.67 11.45
CA LEU A 88 -12.52 4.22 11.52
C LEU A 88 -13.54 5.30 11.07
N ASP A 89 -13.14 6.56 11.13
CA ASP A 89 -13.86 7.72 10.62
C ASP A 89 -13.85 7.84 9.08
N GLU A 90 -12.90 7.19 8.40
CA GLU A 90 -12.77 7.20 6.95
C GLU A 90 -13.19 5.86 6.33
N ARG A 91 -14.32 5.86 5.62
CA ARG A 91 -14.79 4.68 4.89
C ARG A 91 -13.81 4.24 3.79
N LEU A 92 -13.68 2.93 3.62
CA LEU A 92 -12.99 2.34 2.49
C LEU A 92 -13.69 2.71 1.17
N THR A 93 -12.92 3.09 0.15
CA THR A 93 -13.50 3.55 -1.11
C THR A 93 -13.81 2.40 -2.08
N ARG A 94 -14.86 2.56 -2.89
CA ARG A 94 -15.15 1.62 -4.00
C ARG A 94 -13.96 1.48 -4.97
N GLY A 95 -13.20 2.57 -5.18
CA GLY A 95 -12.00 2.58 -6.00
C GLY A 95 -10.91 1.67 -5.45
N TRP A 96 -10.70 1.68 -4.13
CA TRP A 96 -9.76 0.80 -3.46
C TRP A 96 -10.15 -0.68 -3.63
N LEU A 97 -11.41 -1.02 -3.37
CA LEU A 97 -11.89 -2.41 -3.51
C LEU A 97 -11.78 -2.89 -4.96
N SER A 98 -12.20 -2.05 -5.92
CA SER A 98 -12.12 -2.38 -7.34
C SER A 98 -10.67 -2.58 -7.79
N TYR A 99 -9.74 -1.76 -7.28
CA TYR A 99 -8.31 -1.93 -7.55
C TYR A 99 -7.77 -3.23 -6.98
N ARG A 100 -8.06 -3.55 -5.71
CA ARG A 100 -7.60 -4.79 -5.05
C ARG A 100 -8.15 -6.03 -5.74
N MET A 101 -9.44 -6.06 -6.09
CA MET A 101 -10.04 -7.18 -6.83
C MET A 101 -9.42 -7.33 -8.23
N LYS A 102 -9.23 -6.22 -8.95
CA LYS A 102 -8.54 -6.24 -10.24
C LYS A 102 -7.13 -6.83 -10.11
N ARG A 103 -6.36 -6.39 -9.11
CA ARG A 103 -5.00 -6.87 -8.84
C ARG A 103 -4.99 -8.34 -8.47
N GLY A 104 -5.91 -8.78 -7.60
CA GLY A 104 -6.07 -10.19 -7.25
C GLY A 104 -6.33 -11.01 -8.50
N GLY A 105 -7.23 -10.57 -9.37
CA GLY A 105 -7.54 -11.33 -10.58
C GLY A 105 -6.42 -11.34 -11.62
N GLU A 106 -5.65 -10.26 -11.73
CA GLU A 106 -4.41 -10.23 -12.53
C GLU A 106 -3.37 -11.23 -12.01
N ILE A 107 -3.21 -11.36 -10.69
CA ILE A 107 -2.25 -12.26 -10.04
C ILE A 107 -2.68 -13.72 -10.19
N THR A 108 -3.97 -14.02 -10.01
CA THR A 108 -4.53 -15.37 -10.22
C THR A 108 -4.56 -15.75 -11.70
N GLY A 109 -4.44 -14.77 -12.61
CA GLY A 109 -4.41 -15.02 -14.05
C GLY A 109 -5.78 -15.13 -14.71
N PHE A 110 -6.84 -14.55 -14.13
CA PHE A 110 -8.16 -14.52 -14.77
C PHE A 110 -8.11 -13.86 -16.15
N ALA A 111 -8.91 -14.37 -17.09
CA ALA A 111 -9.01 -13.76 -18.42
C ALA A 111 -9.71 -12.41 -18.44
N GLU A 112 -10.72 -12.29 -17.59
CA GLU A 112 -11.53 -11.11 -17.43
C GLU A 112 -11.11 -10.32 -16.18
N VAL A 113 -11.42 -9.02 -16.19
CA VAL A 113 -11.11 -8.16 -15.05
C VAL A 113 -12.05 -8.49 -13.89
N ALA A 114 -11.50 -9.05 -12.82
CA ALA A 114 -12.22 -9.29 -11.57
C ALA A 114 -12.69 -7.95 -10.95
N LYS A 115 -13.99 -7.87 -10.65
CA LYS A 115 -14.67 -6.70 -10.09
C LYS A 115 -15.67 -7.12 -9.02
N PRO A 116 -16.10 -6.23 -8.11
CA PRO A 116 -17.15 -6.55 -7.14
C PRO A 116 -18.43 -7.10 -7.77
N TYR A 117 -18.74 -6.62 -8.98
CA TYR A 117 -19.87 -7.11 -9.77
C TYR A 117 -19.82 -8.62 -10.03
N CYS A 118 -18.65 -9.21 -10.25
CA CYS A 118 -18.51 -10.64 -10.53
C CYS A 118 -19.02 -11.50 -9.37
N LEU A 119 -18.75 -11.09 -8.13
CA LEU A 119 -19.24 -11.79 -6.94
C LEU A 119 -20.77 -11.67 -6.82
N ARG A 120 -21.30 -10.46 -7.06
CA ARG A 120 -22.76 -10.24 -7.09
C ARG A 120 -23.42 -11.03 -8.20
N TYR A 121 -22.79 -11.14 -9.36
CA TYR A 121 -23.28 -11.92 -10.49
C TYR A 121 -23.35 -13.41 -10.16
N GLY A 122 -22.28 -13.96 -9.60
CA GLY A 122 -22.25 -15.35 -9.14
C GLY A 122 -23.31 -15.64 -8.07
N ALA A 123 -23.46 -14.75 -7.08
CA ALA A 123 -24.48 -14.88 -6.04
C ALA A 123 -25.91 -14.80 -6.61
N ALA A 124 -26.18 -13.82 -7.47
CA ALA A 124 -27.48 -13.66 -8.12
C ALA A 124 -27.89 -14.91 -8.92
N LYS A 125 -26.95 -15.51 -9.65
CA LYS A 125 -27.17 -16.79 -10.33
C LYS A 125 -27.46 -17.92 -9.35
N ALA A 126 -26.69 -18.04 -8.27
CA ALA A 126 -26.93 -19.06 -7.24
C ALA A 126 -28.31 -18.91 -6.58
N PHE A 127 -28.75 -17.68 -6.34
CA PHE A 127 -30.10 -17.40 -5.83
C PHE A 127 -31.17 -17.79 -6.85
N ASN A 128 -31.00 -17.45 -8.12
CA ASN A 128 -31.95 -17.81 -9.18
C ASN A 128 -32.14 -19.32 -9.35
N ASP A 129 -31.07 -20.09 -9.17
CA ASP A 129 -31.11 -21.54 -9.38
C ASP A 129 -31.53 -22.31 -8.11
N SER A 130 -31.70 -21.62 -6.98
CA SER A 130 -32.12 -22.22 -5.72
C SER A 130 -33.65 -22.33 -5.65
N PRO A 131 -34.19 -23.51 -5.29
CA PRO A 131 -35.63 -23.65 -5.07
C PRO A 131 -36.13 -22.89 -3.84
N ASP A 132 -35.23 -22.51 -2.92
CA ASP A 132 -35.55 -21.85 -1.65
C ASP A 132 -35.66 -20.32 -1.80
N VAL A 133 -35.33 -19.77 -2.98
CA VAL A 133 -35.32 -18.33 -3.22
C VAL A 133 -36.32 -17.96 -4.33
N SER A 134 -37.43 -17.32 -3.93
CA SER A 134 -38.40 -16.79 -4.89
C SER A 134 -37.84 -15.58 -5.66
N ASN A 135 -38.47 -15.22 -6.78
CA ASN A 135 -38.09 -14.03 -7.56
C ASN A 135 -38.20 -12.73 -6.74
N GLU A 136 -39.23 -12.63 -5.89
CA GLU A 136 -39.44 -11.49 -5.00
C GLU A 136 -38.34 -11.42 -3.94
N LEU A 137 -38.03 -12.56 -3.31
CA LEU A 137 -36.95 -12.64 -2.32
C LEU A 137 -35.60 -12.33 -2.97
N GLN A 138 -35.33 -12.87 -4.15
CA GLN A 138 -34.12 -12.54 -4.93
C GLN A 138 -34.00 -11.03 -5.18
N ASN A 139 -35.09 -10.36 -5.57
CA ASN A 139 -35.09 -8.92 -5.78
C ASN A 139 -34.86 -8.14 -4.49
N VAL A 140 -35.41 -8.59 -3.36
CA VAL A 140 -35.11 -7.99 -2.04
C VAL A 140 -33.62 -8.16 -1.67
N MET A 141 -33.07 -9.36 -1.85
CA MET A 141 -31.66 -9.68 -1.58
C MET A 141 -30.71 -8.86 -2.47
N LEU A 142 -31.04 -8.74 -3.77
CA LEU A 142 -30.30 -7.95 -4.74
C LEU A 142 -30.73 -6.48 -4.78
N GLN A 143 -31.62 -6.03 -3.89
CA GLN A 143 -32.12 -4.66 -3.83
C GLN A 143 -32.55 -4.11 -5.20
N HIS A 144 -33.20 -4.94 -6.01
CA HIS A 144 -33.76 -4.56 -7.30
C HIS A 144 -35.22 -4.16 -7.12
N ALA A 145 -35.62 -3.06 -7.77
CA ALA A 145 -37.02 -2.66 -7.82
C ALA A 145 -37.87 -3.52 -8.78
N SER A 146 -37.23 -4.18 -9.75
CA SER A 146 -37.88 -5.03 -10.74
C SER A 146 -36.95 -6.18 -11.15
N ILE A 147 -37.56 -7.34 -11.43
CA ILE A 147 -36.90 -8.52 -11.98
C ILE A 147 -36.23 -8.26 -13.34
N ASP A 148 -36.66 -7.24 -14.08
CA ASP A 148 -36.02 -6.84 -15.35
C ASP A 148 -34.54 -6.49 -15.16
N THR A 149 -34.19 -5.96 -13.99
CA THR A 149 -32.79 -5.68 -13.63
C THR A 149 -31.98 -6.97 -13.57
N PHE A 150 -32.57 -8.03 -12.99
CA PHE A 150 -31.96 -9.36 -12.98
C PHE A 150 -31.80 -9.90 -14.40
N VAL A 151 -32.87 -9.90 -15.20
CA VAL A 151 -32.85 -10.44 -16.56
C VAL A 151 -31.79 -9.75 -17.43
N ARG A 152 -31.73 -8.42 -17.40
CA ARG A 152 -30.80 -7.64 -18.24
C ARG A 152 -29.33 -7.79 -17.84
N HIS A 153 -29.04 -7.90 -16.55
CA HIS A 153 -27.67 -7.81 -16.05
C HIS A 153 -27.10 -9.16 -15.59
N TYR A 154 -27.96 -10.08 -15.14
CA TYR A 154 -27.55 -11.32 -14.47
C TYR A 154 -27.96 -12.57 -15.26
N SER A 155 -29.01 -12.52 -16.08
CA SER A 155 -29.39 -13.62 -17.00
C SER A 155 -28.67 -13.62 -18.33
N VAL A 156 -27.40 -13.19 -18.34
CA VAL A 156 -26.59 -13.10 -19.58
C VAL A 156 -25.88 -14.43 -19.83
N GLY A 157 -26.02 -14.99 -21.04
CA GLY A 157 -25.37 -16.24 -21.46
C GLY A 157 -26.16 -17.52 -21.17
N ILE A 158 -25.79 -18.60 -21.86
CA ILE A 158 -26.39 -19.93 -21.72
C ILE A 158 -25.55 -20.75 -20.73
N HIS A 159 -26.11 -21.02 -19.56
CA HIS A 159 -25.45 -21.76 -18.46
C HIS A 159 -26.07 -23.15 -18.23
N VAL A 160 -26.90 -23.59 -19.18
CA VAL A 160 -27.58 -24.89 -19.16
C VAL A 160 -27.04 -25.77 -20.27
N ASP A 161 -27.11 -27.08 -20.06
CA ASP A 161 -26.77 -28.07 -21.08
C ASP A 161 -27.91 -28.17 -22.11
N ALA A 162 -27.96 -27.18 -23.00
CA ALA A 162 -29.02 -27.07 -24.00
C ALA A 162 -29.09 -28.31 -24.90
N GLN A 163 -27.96 -28.96 -25.16
CA GLN A 163 -27.90 -30.17 -25.98
C GLN A 163 -28.52 -31.37 -25.26
N ALA A 164 -28.20 -31.59 -23.98
CA ALA A 164 -28.83 -32.64 -23.20
C ALA A 164 -30.36 -32.42 -23.10
N ILE A 165 -30.78 -31.17 -22.88
CA ILE A 165 -32.21 -30.82 -22.82
C ILE A 165 -32.93 -31.19 -24.14
N VAL A 166 -32.40 -30.74 -25.29
CA VAL A 166 -33.02 -31.03 -26.60
C VAL A 166 -33.08 -32.53 -26.89
N ARG A 167 -32.13 -33.31 -26.36
CA ARG A 167 -32.06 -34.76 -26.56
C ARG A 167 -32.78 -35.58 -25.49
N GLY A 168 -33.40 -34.95 -24.48
CA GLY A 168 -34.02 -35.64 -23.36
C GLY A 168 -33.01 -36.40 -22.46
N LEU A 169 -31.75 -35.97 -22.45
CA LEU A 169 -30.68 -36.58 -21.66
C LEU A 169 -30.48 -35.85 -20.32
N PRO A 170 -29.89 -36.52 -19.31
CA PRO A 170 -29.49 -35.87 -18.07
C PRO A 170 -28.47 -34.76 -18.32
N ALA A 171 -28.78 -33.53 -17.89
CA ALA A 171 -27.92 -32.36 -18.06
C ALA A 171 -26.66 -32.42 -17.20
N GLN A 172 -25.51 -32.08 -17.77
CA GLN A 172 -24.23 -32.03 -17.06
C GLN A 172 -24.05 -30.72 -16.27
N LYS A 173 -24.90 -30.50 -15.25
CA LYS A 173 -25.00 -29.22 -14.51
C LYS A 173 -23.67 -28.75 -13.92
N GLN A 174 -22.88 -29.65 -13.33
CA GLN A 174 -21.59 -29.29 -12.72
C GLN A 174 -20.55 -28.88 -13.76
N LEU A 175 -20.48 -29.62 -14.88
CA LEU A 175 -19.57 -29.29 -15.98
C LEU A 175 -19.94 -27.94 -16.59
N MET A 176 -21.23 -27.71 -16.87
CA MET A 176 -21.70 -26.43 -17.39
C MET A 176 -21.38 -25.27 -16.43
N ARG A 177 -21.60 -25.46 -15.13
CA ARG A 177 -21.25 -24.46 -14.12
C ARG A 177 -19.76 -24.13 -14.14
N PHE A 178 -18.89 -25.13 -14.24
CA PHE A 178 -17.45 -24.91 -14.36
C PHE A 178 -17.08 -24.23 -15.68
N ALA A 179 -17.55 -24.76 -16.81
CA ALA A 179 -17.21 -24.30 -18.16
C ALA A 179 -17.75 -22.89 -18.48
N CYS A 180 -18.79 -22.44 -17.78
CA CYS A 180 -19.35 -21.09 -17.90
C CYS A 180 -18.86 -20.15 -16.79
N SER A 181 -18.09 -20.63 -15.82
CA SER A 181 -17.53 -19.80 -14.74
C SER A 181 -16.32 -18.98 -15.21
N MET A 182 -16.08 -17.83 -14.58
CA MET A 182 -14.84 -17.09 -14.77
C MET A 182 -13.61 -17.90 -14.33
N SER A 183 -13.76 -18.81 -13.35
CA SER A 183 -12.69 -19.69 -12.85
C SER A 183 -12.08 -20.61 -13.89
N ARG A 184 -12.79 -20.93 -14.98
CA ARG A 184 -12.22 -21.70 -16.10
C ARG A 184 -10.97 -21.05 -16.71
N SER A 185 -10.82 -19.73 -16.54
CA SER A 185 -9.78 -18.94 -17.16
C SER A 185 -8.57 -18.69 -16.26
N ILE A 186 -8.55 -19.29 -15.06
CA ILE A 186 -7.43 -19.19 -14.13
C ILE A 186 -6.21 -19.85 -14.76
N ASP A 187 -5.14 -19.07 -14.91
CA ASP A 187 -3.86 -19.54 -15.43
C ASP A 187 -2.71 -18.77 -14.74
N PRO A 188 -2.01 -19.39 -13.77
CA PRO A 188 -0.92 -18.74 -13.03
C PRO A 188 0.23 -18.24 -13.91
N ARG A 189 0.39 -18.79 -15.12
CA ARG A 189 1.47 -18.41 -16.07
C ARG A 189 1.09 -17.17 -16.89
N ARG A 190 -0.16 -16.72 -16.83
CA ARG A 190 -0.66 -15.57 -17.59
C ARG A 190 0.11 -14.29 -17.22
N PRO A 191 0.73 -13.59 -18.20
CA PRO A 191 1.54 -12.41 -17.91
C PRO A 191 0.66 -11.23 -17.47
N TYR A 192 0.92 -10.72 -16.26
CA TYR A 192 0.24 -9.53 -15.71
C TYR A 192 1.19 -8.37 -15.37
N ARG A 193 2.50 -8.59 -15.52
CA ARG A 193 3.57 -7.60 -15.30
C ARG A 193 4.70 -7.83 -16.30
N LEU A 194 5.50 -6.79 -16.53
CA LEU A 194 6.80 -6.95 -17.19
C LEU A 194 7.81 -7.42 -16.16
N GLU A 195 8.51 -8.51 -16.46
CA GLU A 195 9.64 -8.99 -15.67
C GLU A 195 10.82 -8.02 -15.79
N ASP A 196 11.18 -7.68 -17.03
CA ASP A 196 12.15 -6.62 -17.31
C ASP A 196 11.45 -5.37 -17.85
N SER A 197 11.59 -4.27 -17.10
CA SER A 197 11.11 -2.94 -17.51
C SER A 197 12.23 -2.05 -18.03
N SER A 198 13.47 -2.54 -18.07
CA SER A 198 14.64 -1.81 -18.54
C SER A 198 14.55 -1.51 -20.04
N CYS A 199 14.00 -2.44 -20.83
CA CYS A 199 13.75 -2.31 -22.27
C CYS A 199 12.92 -1.08 -22.65
N ILE A 200 12.10 -0.55 -21.73
CA ILE A 200 11.33 0.68 -21.96
C ILE A 200 12.26 1.89 -22.14
N ASN A 201 13.42 1.89 -21.49
CA ASN A 201 14.40 2.97 -21.63
C ASN A 201 15.04 3.00 -23.02
N ASP A 202 15.00 1.90 -23.76
CA ASP A 202 15.59 1.79 -25.09
C ASP A 202 14.67 2.24 -26.22
N ILE A 203 13.39 2.46 -25.91
CA ILE A 203 12.40 2.94 -26.87
C ILE A 203 12.81 4.34 -27.38
N PRO A 204 12.89 4.57 -28.70
CA PRO A 204 13.39 5.83 -29.26
C PRO A 204 12.73 7.08 -28.67
N ARG A 205 11.39 7.06 -28.55
CA ARG A 205 10.63 8.17 -27.96
C ARG A 205 10.96 8.42 -26.48
N VAL A 206 11.23 7.37 -25.71
CA VAL A 206 11.61 7.48 -24.30
C VAL A 206 13.03 8.06 -24.18
N ARG A 207 13.97 7.63 -25.03
CA ARG A 207 15.32 8.20 -25.12
C ARG A 207 15.29 9.70 -25.42
N THR A 208 14.56 10.11 -26.46
CA THR A 208 14.40 11.53 -26.81
C THR A 208 13.83 12.37 -25.66
N LEU A 209 12.87 11.83 -24.90
CA LEU A 209 12.31 12.53 -23.73
C LEU A 209 13.30 12.57 -22.55
N GLU A 210 14.11 11.53 -22.35
CA GLU A 210 15.15 11.50 -21.33
C GLU A 210 16.26 12.53 -21.63
N GLU A 211 16.70 12.61 -22.88
CA GLU A 211 17.63 13.64 -23.37
C GLU A 211 17.06 15.05 -23.16
N ARG A 212 15.81 15.27 -23.56
CA ARG A 212 15.13 16.57 -23.35
C ARG A 212 15.07 16.96 -21.88
N LYS A 213 14.74 16.01 -21.00
CA LYS A 213 14.76 16.22 -19.54
C LYS A 213 16.17 16.61 -19.07
N GLN A 214 17.21 15.96 -19.60
CA GLN A 214 18.59 16.25 -19.22
C GLN A 214 19.04 17.65 -19.67
N VAL A 215 18.68 18.07 -20.89
CA VAL A 215 18.92 19.44 -21.38
C VAL A 215 18.20 20.47 -20.50
N ARG A 216 16.93 20.24 -20.17
CA ARG A 216 16.16 21.13 -19.27
C ARG A 216 16.75 21.20 -17.87
N LYS A 217 17.28 20.08 -17.37
CA LYS A 217 17.98 20.03 -16.08
C LYS A 217 19.22 20.93 -16.07
N GLN A 218 20.04 20.84 -17.12
CA GLN A 218 21.24 21.66 -17.26
C GLN A 218 20.90 23.16 -17.35
N ASP A 219 19.89 23.53 -18.14
CA ASP A 219 19.41 24.91 -18.25
C ASP A 219 18.86 25.45 -16.90
N ARG A 220 18.06 24.65 -16.19
CA ARG A 220 17.61 24.96 -14.83
C ARG A 220 18.79 25.18 -13.89
N ASP A 221 19.75 24.25 -13.87
CA ASP A 221 20.91 24.32 -12.97
C ASP A 221 21.84 25.49 -13.29
N ALA A 222 21.95 25.89 -14.57
CA ALA A 222 22.65 27.09 -14.97
C ALA A 222 21.94 28.35 -14.45
N LYS A 223 20.62 28.49 -14.70
CA LYS A 223 19.84 29.64 -14.23
C LYS A 223 19.77 29.75 -12.71
N LYS A 224 19.68 28.61 -12.02
CA LYS A 224 19.75 28.52 -10.56
C LYS A 224 21.07 29.09 -10.04
N ARG A 225 22.20 28.64 -10.58
CA ARG A 225 23.53 29.17 -10.20
C ARG A 225 23.62 30.67 -10.44
N THR A 226 23.14 31.17 -11.57
CA THR A 226 23.14 32.60 -11.89
C THR A 226 22.30 33.41 -10.90
N TYR A 227 21.13 32.89 -10.50
CA TYR A 227 20.28 33.50 -9.48
C TYR A 227 20.95 33.49 -8.10
N GLU A 228 21.45 32.34 -7.64
CA GLU A 228 22.11 32.18 -6.34
C GLU A 228 23.35 33.10 -6.23
N ASN A 229 24.15 33.20 -7.29
CA ASN A 229 25.30 34.10 -7.35
C ASN A 229 24.87 35.58 -7.26
N ALA A 230 23.81 35.98 -7.96
CA ALA A 230 23.30 37.35 -7.91
C ALA A 230 22.67 37.69 -6.56
N GLN A 231 22.00 36.72 -5.92
CA GLN A 231 21.45 36.86 -4.58
C GLN A 231 22.56 37.00 -3.53
N ALA A 232 23.61 36.18 -3.62
CA ALA A 232 24.77 36.25 -2.75
C ALA A 232 25.55 37.57 -2.94
N ALA A 233 25.64 38.10 -4.16
CA ALA A 233 26.24 39.41 -4.43
C ALA A 233 25.42 40.55 -3.81
N LEU A 234 24.09 40.52 -3.94
CA LEU A 234 23.20 41.49 -3.31
C LEU A 234 23.33 41.45 -1.77
N GLN A 235 23.43 40.26 -1.18
CA GLN A 235 23.64 40.08 0.26
C GLN A 235 25.01 40.58 0.72
N ARG A 236 26.09 40.34 -0.04
CA ARG A 236 27.42 40.88 0.29
C ARG A 236 27.47 42.41 0.24
N GLU A 237 26.82 43.02 -0.74
CA GLU A 237 26.89 44.47 -0.96
C GLU A 237 25.95 45.27 -0.03
N PHE A 238 24.81 44.68 0.39
CA PHE A 238 23.79 45.38 1.19
C PHE A 238 23.39 44.66 2.49
N GLY A 239 23.97 43.51 2.81
CA GLY A 239 23.62 42.70 3.99
C GLY A 239 24.01 43.34 5.32
N GLU A 240 25.17 44.01 5.40
CA GLU A 240 25.61 44.72 6.61
C GLU A 240 24.77 45.98 6.90
N ASN A 241 24.18 46.58 5.85
CA ASN A 241 23.32 47.75 5.96
C ASN A 241 21.91 47.47 6.54
N LEU A 242 21.58 46.20 6.82
CA LEU A 242 20.33 45.83 7.49
C LEU A 242 20.38 46.01 9.02
N LEU A 243 21.59 46.06 9.61
CA LEU A 243 21.77 46.24 11.06
C LEU A 243 21.79 47.71 11.50
N ARG A 244 22.10 48.66 10.60
CA ARG A 244 22.01 50.11 10.87
C ARG A 244 20.67 50.68 10.39
N ARG A 245 19.60 50.44 11.15
CA ARG A 245 18.24 50.88 10.82
C ARG A 245 18.00 52.40 10.94
N ASN A 246 18.96 53.16 11.50
CA ASN A 246 18.73 54.53 11.99
C ASN A 246 19.46 55.66 11.24
N PHE A 247 20.05 55.43 10.06
CA PHE A 247 20.65 56.51 9.26
C PHE A 247 20.02 56.63 7.86
N PRO A 248 19.67 57.85 7.39
CA PRO A 248 19.15 58.05 6.04
C PRO A 248 20.20 57.61 5.00
N GLN A 249 19.95 56.50 4.31
CA GLN A 249 20.82 56.08 3.22
C GLN A 249 20.76 57.08 2.07
N PRO A 250 21.90 57.48 1.48
CA PRO A 250 21.97 58.34 0.30
C PRO A 250 21.01 57.85 -0.81
N ARG A 251 20.30 58.78 -1.45
CA ARG A 251 19.33 58.48 -2.54
C ARG A 251 19.95 57.61 -3.64
N THR A 252 21.25 57.76 -3.90
CA THR A 252 22.04 56.98 -4.87
C THR A 252 22.14 55.50 -4.49
N ILE A 253 22.45 55.19 -3.23
CA ILE A 253 22.54 53.82 -2.70
C ILE A 253 21.18 53.12 -2.76
N ARG A 254 20.10 53.83 -2.38
CA ARG A 254 18.73 53.31 -2.47
C ARG A 254 18.29 52.99 -3.90
N LYS A 255 18.64 53.83 -4.88
CA LYS A 255 18.36 53.58 -6.30
C LYS A 255 19.13 52.37 -6.82
N ARG A 256 20.43 52.25 -6.49
CA ARG A 256 21.28 51.12 -6.87
C ARG A 256 20.79 49.79 -6.29
N ARG A 257 20.46 49.76 -4.99
CA ARG A 257 19.85 48.59 -4.33
C ARG A 257 18.56 48.14 -5.02
N LYS A 258 17.61 49.07 -5.26
CA LYS A 258 16.36 48.76 -5.96
C LYS A 258 16.59 48.20 -7.37
N ALA A 259 17.59 48.69 -8.10
CA ALA A 259 17.92 48.18 -9.42
C ALA A 259 18.47 46.74 -9.36
N GLN A 260 19.30 46.44 -8.35
CA GLN A 260 19.88 45.12 -8.14
C GLN A 260 18.86 44.10 -7.62
N GLU A 261 17.95 44.50 -6.73
CA GLU A 261 16.78 43.71 -6.32
C GLU A 261 15.88 43.37 -7.52
N LYS A 262 15.59 44.34 -8.40
CA LYS A 262 14.86 44.08 -9.66
C LYS A 262 15.59 43.09 -10.57
N ARG A 263 16.93 43.16 -10.65
CA ARG A 263 17.74 42.22 -11.42
C ARG A 263 17.67 40.81 -10.85
N VAL A 264 17.82 40.65 -9.53
CA VAL A 264 17.67 39.36 -8.84
C VAL A 264 16.28 38.79 -9.05
N LYS A 265 15.22 39.62 -8.95
CA LYS A 265 13.84 39.19 -9.23
C LYS A 265 13.66 38.66 -10.65
N LYS A 266 14.23 39.32 -11.66
CA LYS A 266 14.20 38.83 -13.05
C LYS A 266 14.95 37.51 -13.23
N LEU A 267 16.08 37.33 -12.53
CA LEU A 267 16.82 36.07 -12.57
C LEU A 267 16.06 34.93 -11.88
N TRP A 268 15.39 35.23 -10.76
CA TRP A 268 14.49 34.28 -10.11
C TRP A 268 13.37 33.83 -11.05
N GLN A 269 12.68 34.76 -11.73
CA GLN A 269 11.64 34.40 -12.71
C GLN A 269 12.17 33.52 -13.85
N LYS A 270 13.40 33.77 -14.32
CA LYS A 270 14.03 32.92 -15.34
C LYS A 270 14.31 31.51 -14.81
N PHE A 271 14.80 31.40 -13.58
CA PHE A 271 15.03 30.12 -12.91
C PHE A 271 13.70 29.37 -12.70
N ASP A 272 12.69 30.04 -12.16
CA ASP A 272 11.35 29.49 -11.90
C ASP A 272 10.72 28.92 -13.17
N ASN A 273 10.73 29.69 -14.27
CA ASN A 273 10.28 29.23 -15.58
C ASN A 273 11.07 28.01 -16.10
N ALA A 274 12.36 27.91 -15.81
CA ALA A 274 13.18 26.77 -16.22
C ALA A 274 12.91 25.53 -15.35
N ASP A 275 12.64 25.71 -14.07
CA ASP A 275 12.26 24.65 -13.14
C ASP A 275 10.90 24.06 -13.54
N GLU A 276 9.91 24.90 -13.86
CA GLU A 276 8.63 24.44 -14.40
C GLU A 276 8.79 23.62 -15.69
N GLN A 277 9.66 24.06 -16.60
CA GLN A 277 9.92 23.34 -17.86
C GLN A 277 10.62 22.00 -17.61
N TYR A 278 11.50 21.93 -16.61
CA TYR A 278 12.11 20.68 -16.17
C TYR A 278 11.05 19.74 -15.59
N ASP A 279 10.19 20.23 -14.70
CA ASP A 279 9.11 19.44 -14.08
C ASP A 279 8.11 18.91 -15.11
N ARG A 280 7.72 19.74 -16.08
CA ARG A 280 6.90 19.31 -17.23
C ARG A 280 7.58 18.17 -18.00
N SER A 281 8.89 18.28 -18.23
CA SER A 281 9.66 17.25 -18.95
C SER A 281 9.76 15.94 -18.15
N VAL A 282 9.93 16.03 -16.83
CA VAL A 282 9.90 14.86 -15.92
C VAL A 282 8.53 14.18 -15.96
N LYS A 283 7.44 14.95 -15.92
CA LYS A 283 6.07 14.41 -16.00
C LYS A 283 5.80 13.74 -17.34
N GLN A 284 6.20 14.37 -18.46
CA GLN A 284 6.07 13.80 -19.80
C GLN A 284 6.81 12.45 -19.92
N LEU A 285 8.07 12.40 -19.49
CA LEU A 285 8.86 11.18 -19.49
C LEU A 285 8.21 10.07 -18.64
N ARG A 286 7.75 10.38 -17.42
CA ARG A 286 7.08 9.42 -16.54
C ARG A 286 5.81 8.86 -17.19
N ASN A 287 5.00 9.73 -17.78
CA ASN A 287 3.75 9.34 -18.44
C ASN A 287 4.04 8.46 -19.66
N GLU A 288 5.06 8.81 -20.46
CA GLU A 288 5.42 8.03 -21.63
C GLU A 288 5.98 6.65 -21.25
N LYS A 289 6.87 6.56 -20.26
CA LYS A 289 7.33 5.26 -19.71
C LYS A 289 6.15 4.42 -19.22
N GLY A 290 5.16 5.03 -18.56
CA GLY A 290 3.93 4.36 -18.15
C GLY A 290 3.09 3.84 -19.33
N ARG A 291 2.94 4.64 -20.39
CA ARG A 291 2.22 4.23 -21.62
C ARG A 291 2.91 3.06 -22.32
N GLN A 292 4.22 3.16 -22.51
CA GLN A 292 5.00 2.10 -23.15
C GLN A 292 4.97 0.81 -22.33
N ARG A 293 5.06 0.90 -21.00
CA ARG A 293 4.87 -0.26 -20.11
C ARG A 293 3.52 -0.94 -20.34
N ASN A 294 2.44 -0.18 -20.32
CA ASN A 294 1.09 -0.72 -20.50
C ASN A 294 0.83 -1.25 -21.93
N ARG A 295 1.56 -0.72 -22.92
CA ARG A 295 1.55 -1.24 -24.29
C ARG A 295 2.22 -2.61 -24.35
N LEU A 296 3.45 -2.73 -23.86
CA LEU A 296 4.20 -4.00 -23.84
C LEU A 296 3.48 -5.10 -23.05
N ILE A 297 2.87 -4.76 -21.90
CA ILE A 297 2.06 -5.74 -21.14
C ILE A 297 0.91 -6.27 -22.00
N ARG A 298 0.22 -5.39 -22.75
CA ARG A 298 -0.87 -5.81 -23.64
C ARG A 298 -0.37 -6.65 -24.81
N GLU A 299 0.75 -6.27 -25.43
CA GLU A 299 1.35 -7.04 -26.52
C GLU A 299 1.84 -8.42 -26.05
N ASN A 300 2.45 -8.51 -24.86
CA ASN A 300 2.80 -9.80 -24.25
C ASN A 300 1.57 -10.64 -23.97
N LEU A 301 0.51 -10.03 -23.43
CA LEU A 301 -0.73 -10.74 -23.16
C LEU A 301 -1.39 -11.24 -24.44
N GLU A 302 -1.35 -10.47 -25.52
CA GLU A 302 -1.94 -10.86 -26.80
C GLU A 302 -1.17 -12.00 -27.46
N ARG A 303 0.17 -11.92 -27.46
CA ARG A 303 1.02 -13.04 -27.89
C ARG A 303 0.73 -14.30 -27.07
N TYR A 304 0.68 -14.17 -25.75
CA TYR A 304 0.37 -15.28 -24.85
C TYR A 304 -0.97 -15.94 -25.19
N LYS A 305 -2.03 -15.15 -25.40
CA LYS A 305 -3.36 -15.68 -25.77
C LYS A 305 -3.36 -16.45 -27.09
N ASN A 306 -2.54 -16.04 -28.05
CA ASN A 306 -2.50 -16.64 -29.38
C ASN A 306 -1.55 -17.85 -29.44
N GLU A 307 -0.42 -17.80 -28.74
CA GLU A 307 0.65 -18.78 -28.84
C GLU A 307 0.53 -19.88 -27.77
N GLN A 308 0.22 -19.52 -26.52
CA GLN A 308 0.26 -20.46 -25.39
C GLN A 308 -0.71 -21.65 -25.54
N PRO A 309 -1.96 -21.48 -26.01
CA PRO A 309 -2.86 -22.61 -26.20
C PRO A 309 -2.33 -23.63 -27.21
N VAL A 310 -1.62 -23.17 -28.25
CA VAL A 310 -0.98 -24.04 -29.25
C VAL A 310 0.18 -24.78 -28.62
N ILE A 311 1.06 -24.07 -27.90
CA ILE A 311 2.19 -24.66 -27.18
C ILE A 311 1.73 -25.73 -26.19
N ASP A 312 0.69 -25.44 -25.40
CA ASP A 312 0.15 -26.39 -24.42
C ASP A 312 -0.44 -27.63 -25.12
N SER A 313 -1.12 -27.44 -26.26
CA SER A 313 -1.67 -28.56 -27.06
C SER A 313 -0.56 -29.44 -27.65
N GLU A 314 0.48 -28.85 -28.25
CA GLU A 314 1.64 -29.56 -28.80
C GLU A 314 2.38 -30.33 -27.70
N ARG A 315 2.55 -29.73 -26.52
CA ARG A 315 3.16 -30.39 -25.36
C ARG A 315 2.37 -31.61 -24.90
N GLN A 316 1.05 -31.48 -24.78
CA GLN A 316 0.17 -32.59 -24.40
C GLN A 316 0.25 -33.74 -25.41
N LEU A 317 0.20 -33.42 -26.71
CA LEU A 317 0.34 -34.42 -27.78
C LEU A 317 1.72 -35.09 -27.78
N SER A 318 2.76 -34.42 -27.28
CA SER A 318 4.12 -34.98 -27.11
C SER A 318 4.31 -35.83 -25.84
N GLY A 319 3.28 -36.02 -25.01
CA GLY A 319 3.32 -36.85 -23.80
C GLY A 319 4.05 -36.23 -22.60
N LYS A 320 4.39 -34.94 -22.64
CA LYS A 320 5.05 -34.22 -21.53
C LYS A 320 3.98 -33.52 -20.68
N VAL A 321 3.59 -34.14 -19.56
CA VAL A 321 2.39 -33.72 -18.77
C VAL A 321 2.72 -33.01 -17.44
N VAL A 322 3.97 -32.58 -17.19
CA VAL A 322 4.30 -31.93 -15.91
C VAL A 322 5.05 -30.62 -16.11
N ASP A 323 4.47 -29.55 -15.56
CA ASP A 323 5.11 -28.25 -15.39
C ASP A 323 5.72 -28.19 -13.97
N GLU A 324 6.89 -28.82 -13.81
CA GLU A 324 7.72 -28.73 -12.59
C GLU A 324 8.08 -27.27 -12.26
N GLU A 325 8.10 -26.40 -13.28
CA GLU A 325 8.40 -24.97 -13.17
C GLU A 325 7.29 -24.20 -12.44
N VAL A 326 6.02 -24.57 -12.63
CA VAL A 326 4.86 -23.96 -11.94
C VAL A 326 4.83 -24.29 -10.45
N LEU A 327 5.22 -25.51 -10.06
CA LEU A 327 5.35 -25.91 -8.64
C LEU A 327 6.47 -25.11 -7.94
N VAL A 328 7.64 -24.99 -8.57
CA VAL A 328 8.79 -24.24 -8.04
C VAL A 328 8.52 -22.72 -7.96
N ALA A 329 7.69 -22.18 -8.84
CA ALA A 329 7.30 -20.76 -8.83
C ALA A 329 6.37 -20.40 -7.65
N LEU A 330 5.57 -21.36 -7.17
CA LEU A 330 4.68 -21.17 -6.01
C LEU A 330 5.45 -21.19 -4.68
N GLU A 331 6.48 -22.02 -4.57
CA GLU A 331 7.27 -22.20 -3.34
C GLU A 331 8.28 -21.09 -3.04
N ARG A 332 8.71 -20.30 -4.05
CA ARG A 332 9.86 -19.37 -3.92
C ARG A 332 9.54 -17.90 -3.72
N THR A 333 8.36 -17.56 -3.22
CA THR A 333 7.93 -16.16 -3.26
C THR A 333 8.51 -15.27 -2.16
N GLY A 334 8.75 -15.74 -0.93
CA GLY A 334 9.43 -14.92 0.11
C GLY A 334 8.81 -13.53 0.38
N TYR A 335 7.58 -13.28 -0.10
CA TYR A 335 6.89 -11.99 -0.07
C TYR A 335 5.90 -11.87 1.10
N MET A 336 5.64 -12.97 1.82
CA MET A 336 4.57 -13.03 2.82
C MET A 336 5.13 -12.91 4.23
N THR A 337 4.53 -12.04 5.04
CA THR A 337 4.87 -11.94 6.46
C THR A 337 4.41 -13.23 7.17
N PRO A 338 5.00 -13.59 8.33
CA PRO A 338 4.54 -14.74 9.10
C PRO A 338 3.03 -14.70 9.39
N GLN A 339 2.48 -13.52 9.67
CA GLN A 339 1.04 -13.33 9.91
C GLN A 339 0.19 -13.71 8.70
N HIS A 340 0.62 -13.36 7.48
CA HIS A 340 -0.08 -13.73 6.24
C HIS A 340 -0.01 -15.24 5.99
N MET A 341 1.14 -15.88 6.27
CA MET A 341 1.27 -17.33 6.16
C MET A 341 0.34 -18.05 7.13
N THR A 342 0.30 -17.61 8.40
CA THR A 342 -0.61 -18.15 9.41
C THR A 342 -2.07 -17.95 9.02
N LEU A 343 -2.43 -16.79 8.47
CA LEU A 343 -3.79 -16.56 7.98
C LEU A 343 -4.16 -17.56 6.87
N ILE A 344 -3.30 -17.74 5.87
CA ILE A 344 -3.55 -18.66 4.75
C ILE A 344 -3.72 -20.09 5.26
N ASP A 345 -2.81 -20.55 6.10
CA ASP A 345 -2.85 -21.89 6.69
C ASP A 345 -4.16 -22.13 7.47
N THR A 346 -4.50 -21.22 8.37
CA THR A 346 -5.71 -21.35 9.21
C THR A 346 -7.01 -21.31 8.41
N VAL A 347 -7.14 -20.44 7.39
CA VAL A 347 -8.39 -20.35 6.61
C VAL A 347 -8.56 -21.48 5.60
N LEU A 348 -7.46 -22.13 5.19
CA LEU A 348 -7.46 -23.29 4.29
C LEU A 348 -7.47 -24.64 5.03
N THR A 349 -7.29 -24.63 6.35
CA THR A 349 -7.42 -25.83 7.18
C THR A 349 -8.80 -26.45 7.01
N MET A 350 -8.89 -27.78 6.90
CA MET A 350 -10.15 -28.51 6.75
C MET A 350 -11.01 -28.45 8.02
N PRO A 351 -12.35 -28.60 7.91
CA PRO A 351 -13.24 -28.59 9.08
C PRO A 351 -12.90 -29.65 10.13
N GLY A 352 -13.14 -29.30 11.39
CA GLY A 352 -13.05 -30.27 12.49
C GLY A 352 -14.11 -31.37 12.37
N THR A 353 -13.79 -32.57 12.85
CA THR A 353 -14.75 -33.69 12.89
C THR A 353 -15.75 -33.58 14.04
N THR A 354 -15.51 -32.67 14.99
CA THR A 354 -16.42 -32.36 16.11
C THR A 354 -16.65 -30.85 16.19
N ILE A 355 -17.70 -30.44 16.90
CA ILE A 355 -18.03 -29.02 17.10
C ILE A 355 -16.88 -28.30 17.80
N GLU A 356 -16.26 -28.93 18.78
CA GLU A 356 -15.15 -28.35 19.56
C GLU A 356 -13.94 -28.08 18.66
N LYS A 357 -13.55 -29.06 17.84
CA LYS A 357 -12.43 -28.90 16.88
C LYS A 357 -12.74 -27.84 15.83
N GLU A 358 -13.99 -27.72 15.39
CA GLU A 358 -14.39 -26.68 14.45
C GLU A 358 -14.37 -25.29 15.09
N TYR A 359 -14.76 -25.17 16.36
CA TYR A 359 -14.59 -23.93 17.12
C TYR A 359 -13.13 -23.55 17.29
N GLU A 360 -12.25 -24.50 17.61
CA GLU A 360 -10.80 -24.27 17.69
C GLU A 360 -10.23 -23.75 16.36
N ARG A 361 -10.60 -24.37 15.23
CA ARG A 361 -10.23 -23.92 13.88
C ARG A 361 -10.68 -22.48 13.62
N ARG A 362 -11.91 -22.14 13.97
CA ARG A 362 -12.47 -20.78 13.79
C ARG A 362 -11.79 -19.74 14.67
N ILE A 363 -11.57 -20.08 15.94
CA ILE A 363 -10.82 -19.25 16.88
C ILE A 363 -9.43 -18.95 16.30
N ALA A 364 -8.72 -19.98 15.82
CA ALA A 364 -7.41 -19.81 15.21
C ALA A 364 -7.45 -18.88 13.98
N ALA A 365 -8.45 -19.04 13.11
CA ALA A 365 -8.62 -18.18 11.94
C ALA A 365 -8.97 -16.72 12.32
N ILE A 366 -9.83 -16.50 13.31
CA ILE A 366 -10.17 -15.16 13.82
C ILE A 366 -8.92 -14.50 14.42
N ASN A 367 -8.16 -15.23 15.23
CA ASN A 367 -6.90 -14.74 15.79
C ASN A 367 -5.86 -14.41 14.70
N ALA A 368 -5.80 -15.21 13.62
CA ALA A 368 -4.94 -14.91 12.49
C ALA A 368 -5.36 -13.62 11.76
N VAL A 369 -6.68 -13.36 11.62
CA VAL A 369 -7.18 -12.08 11.08
C VAL A 369 -6.77 -10.91 11.98
N ILE A 370 -6.95 -11.03 13.30
CA ILE A 370 -6.52 -10.00 14.27
C ILE A 370 -5.04 -9.68 14.09
N ALA A 371 -4.19 -10.71 13.98
CA ALA A 371 -2.74 -10.53 13.81
C ALA A 371 -2.36 -9.87 12.47
N VAL A 372 -3.09 -10.16 11.38
CA VAL A 372 -2.85 -9.55 10.07
C VAL A 372 -3.27 -8.08 10.03
N CYS A 373 -4.30 -7.68 10.78
CA CYS A 373 -4.76 -6.28 10.81
C CYS A 373 -3.66 -5.27 11.19
N ASP A 374 -2.65 -5.69 11.96
CA ASP A 374 -1.52 -4.86 12.38
C ASP A 374 -0.26 -5.02 11.53
N ALA A 375 -0.26 -5.96 10.59
CA ALA A 375 0.89 -6.24 9.75
C ALA A 375 0.97 -5.27 8.56
N GLU A 376 2.10 -4.56 8.41
CA GLU A 376 2.35 -3.77 7.19
C GLU A 376 2.66 -4.74 6.02
N GLU A 377 1.82 -4.73 4.98
CA GLU A 377 2.11 -5.41 3.71
C GLU A 377 3.42 -4.83 3.13
N GLY A 378 4.48 -5.65 3.07
CA GLY A 378 5.77 -5.23 2.54
C GLY A 378 5.69 -4.77 1.07
N ALA A 379 6.56 -3.84 0.67
CA ALA A 379 6.69 -3.49 -0.74
C ALA A 379 7.24 -4.70 -1.52
N PRO A 380 6.73 -5.03 -2.73
CA PRO A 380 7.29 -6.12 -3.53
C PRO A 380 8.78 -5.86 -3.75
N SER A 381 9.63 -6.72 -3.17
CA SER A 381 11.07 -6.58 -3.28
C SER A 381 11.43 -6.62 -4.76
N ARG A 382 12.17 -5.61 -5.24
CA ARG A 382 12.83 -5.73 -6.55
C ARG A 382 13.81 -6.88 -6.43
N HIS A 383 13.61 -7.91 -7.24
CA HIS A 383 14.61 -8.95 -7.47
C HIS A 383 15.96 -8.25 -7.70
N ARG A 384 16.94 -8.51 -6.83
CA ARG A 384 18.33 -8.44 -7.28
C ARG A 384 18.46 -9.60 -8.24
N VAL A 385 18.70 -9.28 -9.51
CA VAL A 385 19.22 -10.24 -10.47
C VAL A 385 20.51 -10.78 -9.84
N THR A 386 20.45 -11.99 -9.30
CA THR A 386 21.64 -12.82 -9.18
C THR A 386 22.10 -12.99 -10.61
N GLN A 387 23.20 -12.31 -10.95
CA GLN A 387 23.85 -12.50 -12.24
C GLN A 387 24.00 -14.01 -12.45
N LYS A 388 23.33 -14.52 -13.48
CA LYS A 388 23.61 -15.85 -14.03
C LYS A 388 25.13 -15.88 -14.24
N ARG A 389 25.84 -16.70 -13.47
CA ARG A 389 27.20 -17.08 -13.84
C ARG A 389 27.06 -17.78 -15.19
N SER A 390 27.73 -17.25 -16.20
CA SER A 390 27.97 -17.96 -17.46
C SER A 390 28.65 -19.28 -17.11
N ALA A 391 28.12 -20.36 -17.67
CA ALA A 391 28.77 -21.66 -17.66
C ALA A 391 29.89 -21.60 -18.70
N ASP A 392 31.05 -21.08 -18.31
CA ASP A 392 32.35 -21.20 -18.99
C ASP A 392 33.39 -20.55 -18.07
N ASP A 393 33.85 -21.32 -17.08
CA ASP A 393 35.11 -21.12 -16.35
C ASP A 393 35.31 -22.37 -15.48
N VAL A 394 35.82 -23.42 -16.11
CA VAL A 394 36.36 -24.61 -15.44
C VAL A 394 37.88 -24.43 -15.39
N ASP A 395 38.46 -24.80 -14.25
CA ASP A 395 39.87 -24.71 -13.85
C ASP A 395 40.40 -23.39 -13.26
N MET A 396 40.23 -23.24 -11.93
CA MET A 396 41.31 -22.81 -11.03
C MET A 396 41.08 -23.31 -9.59
N PRO A 397 42.12 -23.72 -8.83
CA PRO A 397 41.96 -24.24 -7.48
C PRO A 397 41.60 -23.15 -6.46
N PRO A 398 40.95 -23.50 -5.33
CA PRO A 398 40.43 -22.51 -4.40
C PRO A 398 41.55 -21.89 -3.56
N ALA A 399 41.72 -20.58 -3.68
CA ALA A 399 42.52 -19.79 -2.74
C ALA A 399 41.82 -19.69 -1.37
N ALA A 400 42.63 -19.74 -0.30
CA ALA A 400 42.18 -19.78 1.09
C ALA A 400 41.27 -18.61 1.51
N PRO A 401 40.32 -18.80 2.45
CA PRO A 401 39.43 -17.73 2.88
C PRO A 401 40.15 -16.73 3.78
N LEU A 402 40.14 -15.45 3.41
CA LEU A 402 40.46 -14.34 4.31
C LEU A 402 39.41 -14.24 5.45
N PRO A 403 39.80 -13.83 6.66
CA PRO A 403 39.00 -14.02 7.86
C PRO A 403 37.71 -13.17 7.85
N LYS A 404 36.59 -13.85 8.11
CA LYS A 404 35.28 -13.26 8.41
C LYS A 404 35.41 -12.34 9.63
N ARG A 405 35.09 -11.07 9.45
CA ARG A 405 34.92 -10.10 10.53
C ARG A 405 33.77 -10.59 11.43
N GLN A 406 34.11 -11.02 12.64
CA GLN A 406 33.15 -11.45 13.65
C GLN A 406 32.31 -10.25 14.10
N ASN A 407 30.98 -10.38 14.05
CA ASN A 407 30.08 -9.46 14.75
C ASN A 407 30.04 -9.88 16.22
N PRO A 408 30.23 -8.97 17.20
CA PRO A 408 30.09 -9.33 18.60
C PRO A 408 28.62 -9.53 18.96
N THR A 409 28.39 -10.51 19.83
CA THR A 409 27.14 -10.83 20.53
C THR A 409 26.63 -9.65 21.39
N PRO A 410 25.32 -9.59 21.70
CA PRO A 410 24.68 -8.43 22.33
C PRO A 410 24.75 -8.50 23.86
N SER A 411 25.40 -7.52 24.47
CA SER A 411 25.27 -7.18 25.90
C SER A 411 25.35 -5.66 26.06
N ASP A 412 24.38 -5.11 26.79
CA ASP A 412 24.29 -3.81 27.48
C ASP A 412 24.61 -2.49 26.76
N LYS A 413 24.73 -2.46 25.42
CA LYS A 413 25.06 -1.24 24.66
C LYS A 413 23.88 -0.50 24.00
N SER A 414 22.65 -1.02 24.05
CA SER A 414 21.52 -0.42 23.31
C SER A 414 21.10 0.95 23.85
N ASP A 415 21.13 1.15 25.16
CA ASP A 415 20.53 2.35 25.78
C ASP A 415 21.44 3.58 25.65
N ASP A 416 22.76 3.37 25.61
CA ASP A 416 23.74 4.45 25.41
C ASP A 416 23.70 5.00 23.97
N THR A 417 23.39 4.16 22.98
CA THR A 417 23.26 4.61 21.57
C THR A 417 22.01 5.45 21.31
N PHE A 418 20.86 5.08 21.88
CA PHE A 418 19.66 5.90 21.79
C PHE A 418 19.79 7.21 22.57
N SER A 419 20.38 7.18 23.76
CA SER A 419 20.62 8.38 24.57
C SER A 419 21.51 9.40 23.83
N LYS A 420 22.57 8.93 23.17
CA LYS A 420 23.43 9.77 22.30
C LYS A 420 22.68 10.29 21.08
N ALA A 421 21.84 9.48 20.45
CA ALA A 421 21.03 9.92 19.31
C ALA A 421 20.00 10.99 19.72
N ILE A 422 19.34 10.83 20.87
CA ILE A 422 18.39 11.80 21.44
C ILE A 422 19.10 13.13 21.71
N ALA A 423 20.26 13.08 22.37
CA ALA A 423 21.07 14.28 22.60
C ALA A 423 21.52 14.96 21.30
N SER A 424 21.75 14.21 20.22
CA SER A 424 22.19 14.76 18.93
C SER A 424 21.08 15.47 18.14
N VAL A 425 19.80 15.14 18.41
CA VAL A 425 18.66 15.75 17.70
C VAL A 425 18.09 16.96 18.41
N CYS A 426 18.42 17.20 19.68
CA CYS A 426 18.06 18.42 20.40
C CYS A 426 19.17 19.45 20.25
N VAL A 427 18.95 20.48 19.43
CA VAL A 427 19.98 21.47 19.14
C VAL A 427 20.15 22.46 20.29
N LYS A 428 21.39 22.81 20.62
CA LYS A 428 21.71 23.84 21.63
C LYS A 428 21.87 25.22 21.01
N SER A 429 22.16 25.28 19.71
CA SER A 429 22.30 26.52 18.95
C SER A 429 21.47 26.49 17.65
N PRO A 430 20.93 27.64 17.18
CA PRO A 430 20.16 27.72 15.94
C PRO A 430 20.95 27.40 14.66
N THR A 431 22.26 27.20 14.76
CA THR A 431 23.18 26.87 13.66
C THR A 431 23.45 25.37 13.53
N GLU A 432 23.15 24.57 14.57
CA GLU A 432 23.32 23.12 14.52
C GLU A 432 22.30 22.47 13.58
N ARG A 433 22.78 21.51 12.78
CA ARG A 433 21.96 20.82 11.78
C ARG A 433 22.18 19.31 11.92
N PRO A 434 21.28 18.60 12.61
CA PRO A 434 21.44 17.17 12.82
C PRO A 434 21.31 16.37 11.52
N THR A 435 21.74 15.11 11.58
CA THR A 435 21.65 14.16 10.47
C THR A 435 20.72 12.99 10.77
N ILE A 436 20.13 12.92 11.96
CA ILE A 436 19.14 11.92 12.38
C ILE A 436 17.76 12.57 12.43
N CYS A 437 16.73 11.83 12.01
CA CYS A 437 15.36 12.32 12.01
C CYS A 437 14.73 12.14 13.40
N PHE A 438 14.46 13.25 14.10
CA PHE A 438 13.89 13.23 15.45
C PHE A 438 12.54 12.50 15.53
N ILE A 439 11.70 12.61 14.48
CA ILE A 439 10.42 11.89 14.39
C ILE A 439 10.67 10.39 14.27
N CYS A 440 11.55 9.94 13.36
CA CYS A 440 11.83 8.50 13.24
C CYS A 440 12.49 7.95 14.50
N LEU A 441 13.35 8.72 15.16
CA LEU A 441 13.98 8.33 16.42
C LEU A 441 12.93 8.10 17.53
N GLY A 442 11.92 8.98 17.59
CA GLY A 442 10.82 8.96 18.55
C GLY A 442 9.68 7.99 18.24
N SER A 443 9.69 7.30 17.09
CA SER A 443 8.64 6.35 16.72
C SER A 443 8.97 4.92 17.21
N PRO A 444 8.31 4.41 18.26
CA PRO A 444 8.60 3.08 18.80
C PRO A 444 8.20 1.93 17.86
N SER A 445 7.32 2.20 16.89
CA SER A 445 6.86 1.25 15.86
C SER A 445 7.89 0.95 14.77
N LEU A 446 8.98 1.72 14.67
CA LEU A 446 10.02 1.53 13.66
C LEU A 446 11.14 0.59 14.18
N PRO A 447 11.72 -0.27 13.32
CA PRO A 447 12.91 -1.05 13.68
C PRO A 447 14.07 -0.14 14.10
N GLN A 448 14.92 -0.60 15.03
CA GLN A 448 16.05 0.17 15.56
C GLN A 448 16.94 0.80 14.46
N ARG A 449 17.19 0.07 13.37
CA ARG A 449 17.97 0.55 12.22
C ARG A 449 17.40 1.81 11.59
N ASP A 450 16.07 1.90 11.50
CA ASP A 450 15.37 2.98 10.83
C ASP A 450 15.18 4.18 11.78
N ARG A 451 15.10 3.93 13.09
CA ARG A 451 15.09 4.96 14.15
C ARG A 451 16.43 5.68 14.28
N LEU A 452 17.52 4.93 14.17
CA LEU A 452 18.90 5.44 14.27
C LEU A 452 19.52 5.77 12.89
N TRP A 453 18.69 5.87 11.85
CA TRP A 453 19.20 6.11 10.49
C TRP A 453 19.86 7.49 10.36
N MET A 454 21.15 7.49 10.03
CA MET A 454 21.93 8.71 9.78
C MET A 454 21.91 9.09 8.30
N TYR A 455 21.41 10.28 7.99
CA TYR A 455 21.43 10.82 6.64
C TYR A 455 22.80 11.41 6.28
N LYS A 456 23.19 11.31 5.01
CA LYS A 456 24.48 11.81 4.48
C LYS A 456 24.78 13.28 4.84
N ASN A 457 23.74 14.11 4.92
CA ASN A 457 23.82 15.50 5.34
C ASN A 457 22.44 16.01 5.78
N SER A 458 22.41 17.18 6.43
CA SER A 458 21.19 17.84 6.90
C SER A 458 20.20 18.18 5.78
N GLY A 459 20.68 18.39 4.55
CA GLY A 459 19.82 18.59 3.38
C GLY A 459 19.05 17.33 2.97
N SER A 460 19.68 16.15 3.05
CA SER A 460 19.02 14.86 2.83
C SER A 460 18.02 14.55 3.94
N LEU A 461 18.37 14.85 5.20
CA LEU A 461 17.43 14.77 6.32
C LEU A 461 16.21 15.66 6.08
N SER A 462 16.43 16.93 5.70
CA SER A 462 15.36 17.89 5.43
C SER A 462 14.41 17.40 4.33
N ARG A 463 14.95 16.76 3.28
CA ARG A 463 14.13 16.16 2.20
C ARG A 463 13.34 14.95 2.69
N HIS A 464 13.94 14.10 3.52
CA HIS A 464 13.24 12.99 4.16
C HIS A 464 12.11 13.51 5.05
N PHE A 465 12.40 14.46 5.94
CA PHE A 465 11.44 15.09 6.83
C PHE A 465 10.26 15.68 6.05
N VAL A 466 10.52 16.47 5.01
CA VAL A 466 9.42 17.04 4.22
C VAL A 466 8.60 15.96 3.49
N ASN A 467 9.24 14.98 2.86
CA ASN A 467 8.51 14.00 2.04
C ASN A 467 7.80 12.93 2.87
N LYS A 468 8.38 12.52 4.00
CA LYS A 468 7.85 11.45 4.86
C LYS A 468 6.98 11.98 5.98
N HIS A 469 7.28 13.16 6.52
CA HIS A 469 6.68 13.70 7.76
C HIS A 469 5.91 15.02 7.58
N ILE A 470 5.90 15.66 6.41
CA ILE A 470 5.16 16.92 6.19
C ILE A 470 4.18 16.84 5.02
N LYS A 471 4.58 16.37 3.83
CA LYS A 471 3.70 16.31 2.66
C LYS A 471 2.47 15.39 2.81
N PRO A 472 2.58 14.22 3.45
CA PRO A 472 1.41 13.35 3.65
C PRO A 472 0.37 13.90 4.64
N PHE A 473 0.69 14.97 5.37
CA PHE A 473 -0.09 15.42 6.54
C PHE A 473 -1.05 16.56 6.24
N PRO A 474 -2.27 16.54 6.81
CA PRO A 474 -3.21 17.64 6.75
C PRO A 474 -2.73 18.82 7.64
N ASN A 475 -3.26 20.02 7.39
CA ASN A 475 -2.75 21.25 8.02
C ASN A 475 -3.11 21.39 9.51
N ASP A 476 -4.23 20.79 9.90
CA ASP A 476 -4.83 20.74 11.24
C ASP A 476 -4.35 19.56 12.09
N MET A 477 -3.26 18.89 11.65
CA MET A 477 -2.65 17.80 12.40
C MET A 477 -2.24 18.24 13.81
N ARG A 478 -2.65 17.46 14.81
CA ARG A 478 -2.14 17.54 16.18
C ARG A 478 -1.14 16.42 16.42
N CYS A 479 0.05 16.72 16.91
CA CYS A 479 1.03 15.71 17.31
C CYS A 479 1.83 16.14 18.54
N GLU A 480 2.28 15.18 19.33
CA GLU A 480 3.19 15.41 20.43
C GLU A 480 4.60 14.95 20.03
N CYS A 481 5.61 15.77 20.33
CA CYS A 481 6.99 15.39 20.04
C CYS A 481 7.48 14.36 21.06
N SER A 482 7.65 13.10 20.65
CA SER A 482 8.13 12.02 21.53
C SER A 482 9.53 12.22 22.12
N ILE A 483 10.27 13.25 21.68
CA ILE A 483 11.62 13.56 22.17
C ILE A 483 11.60 14.62 23.29
N CYS A 484 10.68 15.59 23.24
CA CYS A 484 10.65 16.71 24.19
C CYS A 484 9.27 17.01 24.80
N GLY A 485 8.23 16.24 24.43
CA GLY A 485 6.88 16.34 24.99
C GLY A 485 6.05 17.54 24.55
N GLU A 486 6.53 18.37 23.61
CA GLU A 486 5.79 19.55 23.15
C GLU A 486 4.59 19.14 22.29
N LYS A 487 3.40 19.60 22.66
CA LYS A 487 2.15 19.40 21.89
C LYS A 487 2.05 20.44 20.79
N LEU A 488 1.86 19.98 19.55
CA LEU A 488 1.87 20.78 18.35
C LEU A 488 0.49 20.70 17.70
N GLU A 489 -0.19 21.83 17.59
CA GLU A 489 -1.60 21.88 17.17
C GLU A 489 -1.81 22.11 15.67
N SER A 490 -0.72 22.24 14.90
CA SER A 490 -0.78 22.45 13.46
C SER A 490 0.50 22.04 12.75
N LYS A 491 0.38 21.85 11.44
CA LYS A 491 1.51 21.59 10.53
C LYS A 491 2.57 22.70 10.55
N SER A 492 2.14 23.96 10.67
CA SER A 492 3.08 25.09 10.83
C SER A 492 3.75 25.06 12.20
N GLY A 493 3.03 24.66 13.26
CA GLY A 493 3.59 24.39 14.58
C GLY A 493 4.71 23.34 14.54
N LEU A 494 4.49 22.24 13.81
CA LEU A 494 5.51 21.19 13.64
C LEU A 494 6.75 21.68 12.87
N LEU A 495 6.58 22.50 11.83
CA LEU A 495 7.71 23.05 11.08
C LEU A 495 8.55 24.01 11.94
N ASN A 496 7.89 24.89 12.69
CA ASN A 496 8.57 25.82 13.60
C ASN A 496 9.28 25.08 14.73
N HIS A 497 8.64 24.05 15.30
CA HIS A 497 9.22 23.20 16.33
C HIS A 497 10.44 22.43 15.81
N ALA A 498 10.33 21.81 14.63
CA ALA A 498 11.44 21.09 14.00
C ALA A 498 12.66 21.98 13.76
N GLU A 499 12.46 23.23 13.35
CA GLU A 499 13.55 24.18 13.16
C GLU A 499 14.13 24.68 14.50
N ARG A 500 13.26 25.05 15.46
CA ARG A 500 13.67 25.66 16.73
C ARG A 500 14.33 24.66 17.69
N VAL A 501 13.75 23.48 17.84
CA VAL A 501 14.15 22.49 18.86
C VAL A 501 15.06 21.42 18.27
N HIS A 502 14.87 21.08 16.99
CA HIS A 502 15.59 19.98 16.34
C HIS A 502 16.45 20.40 15.15
N GLY A 503 16.62 21.71 14.88
CA GLY A 503 17.47 22.22 13.80
C GLY A 503 17.13 21.71 12.39
N THR A 504 15.96 21.08 12.20
CA THR A 504 15.56 20.45 10.95
C THR A 504 14.71 21.42 10.15
N VAL A 505 15.27 21.92 9.03
CA VAL A 505 14.68 23.01 8.25
C VAL A 505 13.90 22.51 7.04
N SER A 506 12.73 23.10 6.76
CA SER A 506 12.03 22.89 5.49
C SER A 506 12.32 24.05 4.52
N ARG A 507 13.12 23.81 3.48
CA ARG A 507 13.39 24.82 2.42
C ARG A 507 12.34 24.82 1.29
N SER A 508 11.17 24.22 1.52
CA SER A 508 10.08 24.14 0.54
C SER A 508 9.13 25.32 0.70
N SER A 509 8.53 25.80 -0.40
CA SER A 509 7.55 26.91 -0.34
C SER A 509 6.30 26.49 0.45
N LYS A 510 5.64 27.47 1.09
CA LYS A 510 4.39 27.23 1.85
C LYS A 510 3.33 26.49 1.00
N THR A 511 3.21 26.88 -0.27
CA THR A 511 2.35 26.22 -1.27
C THR A 511 2.75 24.77 -1.54
N ALA A 512 4.06 24.45 -1.64
CA ALA A 512 4.54 23.07 -1.82
C ALA A 512 4.41 22.20 -0.55
N LEU A 513 4.18 22.83 0.60
CA LEU A 513 3.90 22.19 1.88
C LEU A 513 2.40 22.12 2.18
N GLY A 514 1.53 22.59 1.27
CA GLY A 514 0.08 22.59 1.45
C GLY A 514 -0.43 23.62 2.46
N LEU A 515 0.42 24.52 2.96
CA LEU A 515 0.06 25.60 3.86
C LEU A 515 -0.49 26.76 3.02
N THR A 516 -1.81 27.02 3.13
CA THR A 516 -2.47 28.22 2.59
C THR A 516 -2.12 29.45 3.40
#